data_AF-A0A7C3LHB9-F1
#
_entry.id   AF-A0A7C3LHB9-F1
#
_cell.length_a   1.000
_cell.length_b   1.000
_cell.length_c   1.000
_cell.angle_alpha   90.00
_cell.angle_beta   90.00
_cell.angle_gamma   90.00
#
_symmetry.space_group_name_H-M   'P 1'
#
loop_
_entity.id
_entity.type
_entity.pdbx_description
1 polymer ?
#
loop_
_entity_poly.entity_id
_entity_poly.type
_entity_poly.pdbx_seq_one_letter_code
_entity_poly.pdbx_strand_id
1 'polypeptide(L)'
;MAGCVLAVILVATAWFGLVPALAQDLFNGEPIGQIRVEGTQRIEPETVRSYMQLMPGDRFEPVKIDAALKNLYATGLFADVT
;
A
#
# COMPACT_ATOMS: atom_id res chain seq x y z
N MET A 1 -13.52 52.46 17.17
CA MET A 1 -12.31 51.61 17.23
C MET A 1 -12.57 50.15 17.60
N ALA A 2 -13.68 49.81 18.29
CA ALA A 2 -14.01 48.40 18.66
C ALA A 2 -14.51 47.50 17.51
N GLY A 3 -15.13 48.08 16.46
CA GLY A 3 -15.72 47.32 15.35
C GLY A 3 -14.71 46.67 14.39
N CYS A 4 -13.52 47.26 14.20
CA CYS A 4 -12.49 46.68 13.33
C CYS A 4 -11.86 45.41 13.92
N VAL A 5 -11.80 45.27 15.25
CA VAL A 5 -11.13 44.14 15.91
C VAL A 5 -11.99 42.86 15.82
N LEU A 6 -13.32 43.00 15.94
CA LEU A 6 -14.26 41.88 15.81
C LEU A 6 -14.33 41.29 14.39
N ALA A 7 -14.20 42.13 13.36
CA ALA A 7 -14.21 41.69 11.97
C ALA A 7 -12.96 40.86 11.59
N VAL A 8 -11.80 41.16 12.17
CA VAL A 8 -10.54 40.44 11.88
C VAL A 8 -10.54 39.04 12.51
N ILE A 9 -11.17 38.86 13.67
CA ILE A 9 -11.19 37.58 14.40
C ILE A 9 -12.08 36.53 13.69
N LEU A 10 -13.20 36.93 13.08
CA LEU A 10 -14.10 36.02 12.35
C LEU A 10 -13.52 35.56 10.99
N VAL A 11 -12.66 36.37 10.38
CA VAL A 11 -12.01 36.02 9.11
C VAL A 11 -10.82 35.08 9.34
N ALA A 12 -10.12 35.18 10.48
CA ALA A 12 -8.96 34.35 10.79
C ALA A 12 -9.30 32.85 10.99
N THR A 13 -10.49 32.54 11.51
CA THR A 13 -10.95 31.15 11.71
C THR A 13 -11.42 30.48 10.42
N ALA A 14 -11.76 31.24 9.38
CA ALA A 14 -12.21 30.70 8.09
C ALA A 14 -11.05 30.20 7.21
N TRP A 15 -9.81 30.58 7.51
CA TRP A 15 -8.63 30.17 6.74
C TRP A 15 -8.00 28.85 7.19
N PHE A 16 -8.31 28.36 8.39
CA PHE A 16 -7.67 27.16 8.96
C PHE A 16 -8.32 25.82 8.54
N GLY A 17 -9.43 25.84 7.82
CA GLY A 17 -10.20 24.63 7.46
C GLY A 17 -9.70 23.85 6.24
N LEU A 18 -8.59 24.26 5.62
CA LEU A 18 -8.15 23.74 4.32
C LEU A 18 -6.75 23.13 4.35
N VAL A 19 -6.39 22.48 5.47
CA VAL A 19 -5.21 21.59 5.49
C VAL A 19 -5.65 20.28 4.84
N PRO A 20 -5.21 19.95 3.61
CA PRO A 20 -5.49 18.65 3.05
C PRO A 20 -4.85 17.61 3.98
N ALA A 21 -5.61 16.57 4.31
CA ALA A 21 -5.18 15.47 5.15
C ALA A 21 -4.06 14.68 4.45
N LEU A 22 -2.83 15.18 4.47
CA LEU A 22 -1.61 14.48 4.05
C LEU A 22 -1.22 13.36 5.03
N ALA A 23 -2.15 12.89 5.86
CA ALA A 23 -1.92 11.85 6.87
C ALA A 23 -2.06 10.42 6.28
N GLN A 24 -2.57 10.27 5.06
CA GLN A 24 -2.92 8.96 4.50
C GLN A 24 -1.78 8.28 3.75
N ASP A 25 -0.69 9.00 3.43
CA ASP A 25 0.39 8.46 2.59
C ASP A 25 1.52 7.79 3.38
N LEU A 26 1.55 7.95 4.71
CA LEU A 26 2.58 7.32 5.55
C LEU A 26 2.42 5.79 5.68
N PHE A 27 1.24 5.25 5.37
CA PHE A 27 0.93 3.82 5.47
C PHE A 27 0.70 3.16 4.10
N ASN A 28 0.71 3.94 3.01
CA ASN A 28 0.78 3.39 1.67
C ASN A 28 2.22 2.92 1.47
N GLY A 29 2.51 1.68 1.88
CA GLY A 29 3.85 1.10 1.80
C GLY A 29 4.47 1.33 0.42
N GLU A 30 5.79 1.56 0.40
CA GLU A 30 6.55 1.74 -0.83
C GLU A 30 6.18 0.68 -1.87
N PRO A 31 6.12 1.03 -3.16
CA PRO A 31 5.81 0.07 -4.20
C PRO A 31 6.84 -1.07 -4.20
N ILE A 32 6.38 -2.28 -4.51
CA ILE A 32 7.23 -3.47 -4.62
C ILE A 32 8.27 -3.21 -5.72
N GLY A 33 9.55 -3.07 -5.35
CA GLY A 33 10.61 -2.78 -6.32
C GLY A 33 10.94 -3.98 -7.21
N GLN A 34 11.06 -5.17 -6.62
CA GLN A 34 11.40 -6.41 -7.34
C GLN A 34 10.87 -7.64 -6.60
N ILE A 35 10.44 -8.65 -7.35
CA ILE A 35 10.07 -9.98 -6.83
C ILE A 35 11.08 -11.01 -7.34
N ARG A 36 11.82 -11.62 -6.43
CA ARG A 36 12.78 -12.70 -6.70
C ARG A 36 12.15 -14.03 -6.27
N VAL A 37 12.24 -15.04 -7.13
CA VAL A 37 11.74 -16.39 -6.83
C VAL A 37 12.95 -17.30 -6.73
N GLU A 38 13.07 -18.01 -5.61
CA GLU A 38 14.17 -18.92 -5.31
C GLU A 38 13.63 -20.30 -4.90
N GLY A 39 14.46 -21.35 -4.99
CA GLY A 39 14.10 -22.70 -4.51
C GLY A 39 13.13 -23.50 -5.39
N THR A 40 12.56 -22.90 -6.45
CA THR A 40 11.73 -23.64 -7.40
C THR A 40 12.56 -24.58 -8.29
N GLN A 41 12.08 -25.81 -8.49
CA GLN A 41 12.74 -26.84 -9.32
C GLN A 41 11.97 -27.15 -10.60
N ARG A 42 10.66 -27.41 -10.49
CA ARG A 42 9.81 -27.83 -11.63
C ARG A 42 8.94 -26.70 -12.20
N ILE A 43 8.78 -25.60 -11.47
CA ILE A 43 7.87 -24.51 -11.82
C ILE A 43 8.71 -23.30 -12.23
N GLU A 44 8.37 -22.70 -13.38
CA GLU A 44 9.07 -21.50 -13.82
C GLU A 44 8.75 -20.31 -12.89
N PRO A 45 9.72 -19.42 -12.61
CA PRO A 45 9.51 -18.23 -11.79
C PRO A 45 8.32 -17.37 -12.22
N GLU A 46 8.05 -17.29 -13.53
CA GLU A 46 6.93 -16.53 -14.08
C GLU A 46 5.58 -17.15 -13.73
N THR A 47 5.50 -18.48 -13.69
CA THR A 47 4.30 -19.19 -13.24
C THR A 47 4.03 -18.93 -11.76
N VAL A 48 5.05 -18.92 -10.91
CA VAL A 48 4.92 -18.56 -9.48
C VAL A 48 4.35 -17.15 -9.32
N ARG A 49 4.87 -16.18 -10.08
CA ARG A 49 4.37 -14.80 -10.07
C ARG A 49 2.90 -14.70 -10.50
N SER A 50 2.49 -15.49 -11.49
CA SER A 50 1.09 -15.55 -11.94
C SER A 50 0.15 -16.03 -10.83
N TYR A 51 0.57 -17.01 -10.02
CA TYR A 51 -0.21 -17.50 -8.89
C TYR A 51 -0.24 -16.55 -7.68
N MET A 52 0.83 -15.80 -7.43
CA MET A 52 0.85 -14.78 -6.36
C MET A 52 -0.08 -13.61 -6.63
N GLN A 53 -0.39 -13.32 -7.91
CA GLN A 53 -1.17 -12.14 -8.31
C GLN A 53 -0.56 -10.83 -7.77
N LEU A 54 0.77 -10.80 -7.70
CA LEU A 54 1.57 -9.64 -7.28
C LEU A 54 2.59 -9.30 -8.36
N MET A 55 2.76 -8.01 -8.61
CA MET A 55 3.71 -7.49 -9.59
C MET A 55 4.59 -6.39 -8.99
N PRO A 56 5.83 -6.22 -9.50
CA PRO A 56 6.60 -5.03 -9.21
C PRO A 56 5.81 -3.77 -9.59
N GLY A 57 5.84 -2.76 -8.72
CA GLY A 57 5.02 -1.56 -8.83
C GLY A 57 3.71 -1.60 -8.04
N ASP A 58 3.24 -2.78 -7.63
CA ASP A 58 2.11 -2.89 -6.71
C ASP A 58 2.45 -2.27 -5.36
N ARG A 59 1.45 -1.70 -4.69
CA ARG A 59 1.61 -1.19 -3.33
C ARG A 59 1.92 -2.33 -2.37
N PHE A 60 2.89 -2.09 -1.49
CA PHE A 60 3.21 -3.04 -0.42
C PHE A 60 2.11 -3.01 0.64
N GLU A 61 1.16 -3.93 0.52
CA GLU A 61 0.04 -4.10 1.44
C GLU A 61 0.15 -5.49 2.11
N PRO A 62 0.29 -5.58 3.45
CA PRO A 62 0.44 -6.85 4.15
C PRO A 62 -0.68 -7.85 3.84
N VAL A 63 -1.91 -7.35 3.65
CA VAL A 63 -3.09 -8.16 3.31
C VAL A 63 -2.93 -8.82 1.94
N LYS A 64 -2.36 -8.12 0.94
CA LYS A 64 -2.12 -8.67 -0.39
C LYS A 64 -1.01 -9.71 -0.38
N ILE A 65 0.01 -9.52 0.45
CA ILE A 65 1.11 -10.50 0.60
C ILE A 65 0.58 -11.80 1.22
N ASP A 66 -0.21 -11.71 2.28
CA ASP A 66 -0.85 -12.89 2.89
C ASP A 66 -1.78 -13.62 1.91
N ALA A 67 -2.56 -12.88 1.12
CA ALA A 67 -3.39 -13.46 0.07
C ALA A 67 -2.56 -14.17 -1.01
N ALA A 68 -1.44 -13.59 -1.43
CA ALA A 68 -0.53 -14.18 -2.42
C ALA A 68 0.08 -15.50 -1.92
N LEU A 69 0.53 -15.55 -0.67
CA LEU A 69 1.03 -16.78 -0.04
C LEU A 69 -0.07 -17.86 0.01
N LYS A 70 -1.27 -17.49 0.45
CA LYS A 70 -2.42 -18.40 0.47
C LYS A 70 -2.78 -18.94 -0.91
N ASN A 71 -2.75 -18.10 -1.94
CA ASN A 71 -3.00 -18.52 -3.32
C ASN A 71 -1.97 -19.56 -3.77
N LEU A 72 -0.68 -19.35 -3.47
CA LEU A 72 0.36 -20.33 -3.76
C LEU A 72 0.11 -21.67 -3.06
N TYR A 73 -0.21 -21.66 -1.76
CA TYR A 73 -0.54 -22.90 -1.03
C TYR A 73 -1.80 -23.59 -1.58
N ALA A 74 -2.81 -22.82 -1.98
CA ALA A 74 -4.05 -23.35 -2.55
C ALA A 74 -3.85 -24.09 -3.89
N THR A 75 -2.75 -23.82 -4.61
CA THR A 75 -2.40 -24.60 -5.81
C THR A 75 -2.00 -26.04 -5.52
N GLY A 76 -1.56 -26.34 -4.28
CA GLY A 76 -1.01 -27.64 -3.90
C GLY A 76 0.34 -27.97 -4.53
N LEU A 77 0.97 -27.01 -5.24
CA LEU A 77 2.26 -27.21 -5.92
C LEU A 77 3.46 -26.99 -5.00
N PHE A 78 3.26 -26.30 -3.87
CA PHE A 78 4.32 -25.89 -2.96
C PHE A 78 4.06 -26.46 -1.57
N ALA A 79 5.08 -27.09 -1.00
CA ALA A 79 5.03 -27.62 0.37
C ALA A 79 5.27 -26.52 1.41
N ASP A 80 6.07 -25.51 1.06
CA ASP A 80 6.44 -24.38 1.92
C ASP A 80 6.74 -23.15 1.05
N VAL A 81 6.36 -21.97 1.54
CA VAL A 81 6.52 -20.65 0.90
C VAL A 81 6.76 -19.59 1.99
N THR A 82 7.81 -18.78 1.82
CA THR A 82 8.26 -17.73 2.76
C THR A 82 8.78 -16.49 2.03
#